data_AF-A0A0N4UYI8-F1
#
_entry.id   AF-A0A0N4UYI8-F1
#
_cell.length_a   1.000
_cell.length_b   1.000
_cell.length_c   1.000
_cell.angle_alpha   90.00
_cell.angle_beta   90.00
_cell.angle_gamma   90.00
#
_symmetry.space_group_name_H-M   'P 1'
#
loop_
_entity.id
_entity.type
_entity.pdbx_description
1 polymer ?
#
loop_
_entity_poly.entity_id
_entity_poly.type
_entity_poly.pdbx_seq_one_letter_code
_entity_poly.pdbx_strand_id
1 'polypeptide(L)'
;MDYKKTDDVRRRYILRIASHIFAANFFEEKFLDSPALNKFCDSSAILLVFNRNEEKNTVKLTNEVEKESSSLRTELEYWKRKSDRGDGQYWQILEPLSNALNLIRGQRLEELTGVELSQTISEKLGETDGWQSEVVGDALELSIGLCDQWLFAVELLTGNIWKRYVGNVWRGDVLKLDFLIIFKNRLEQISSLRKFGNQLTQFLDEKDAVKNVQEIMKKSMKNFNRILYNEHENLSWAVKLQDVYKSLEPAIERAVPQIRTLINPEKFISDENIRNLHNNKHLLQLPFIRELLLPERESLLLRLSESISDKRQKTKQILDDSFEDAKFLSEIAGRILWIRRQLVELENEDAFVTTLLNDLPLYESVKAKLRELINELKTAESEQYDSWCRDLNAAIDNDDRTVLLETSAELLIFDHKYGSLTVSYNDRLIKLLKEIRQLTSLGFTIPAKIVSCASRAESFYKYGIVLKQV
;
A
#
# COMPACT_ATOMS: atom_id res chain seq x y z
N MET A 1 -16.32 70.91 -1.29
CA MET A 1 -16.65 71.00 -2.72
C MET A 1 -17.48 69.78 -3.06
N ASP A 2 -18.71 70.03 -3.49
CA ASP A 2 -19.72 69.03 -3.85
C ASP A 2 -19.19 68.05 -4.89
N TYR A 3 -19.00 66.78 -4.50
CA TYR A 3 -18.95 65.70 -5.47
C TYR A 3 -20.37 65.44 -5.94
N LYS A 4 -20.73 66.15 -7.01
CA LYS A 4 -21.94 65.91 -7.80
C LYS A 4 -22.10 64.41 -8.07
N LYS A 5 -23.27 63.90 -7.68
CA LYS A 5 -23.89 62.65 -8.11
C LYS A 5 -23.57 62.36 -9.58
N THR A 6 -22.60 61.49 -9.82
CA THR A 6 -22.42 60.83 -11.11
C THR A 6 -23.09 59.47 -11.01
N ASP A 7 -24.20 59.34 -11.73
CA ASP A 7 -25.01 58.15 -11.93
C ASP A 7 -24.18 57.07 -12.67
N ASP A 8 -23.24 56.40 -11.97
CA ASP A 8 -22.27 55.50 -12.59
C ASP A 8 -22.95 54.20 -13.08
N VAL A 9 -23.17 54.16 -14.40
CA VAL A 9 -23.81 53.04 -15.11
C VAL A 9 -23.12 51.71 -14.81
N ARG A 10 -21.80 51.72 -14.55
CA ARG A 10 -21.02 50.51 -14.24
C ARG A 10 -21.45 49.88 -12.91
N ARG A 11 -21.69 50.71 -11.90
CA ARG A 11 -22.12 50.25 -10.56
C ARG A 11 -23.50 49.61 -10.61
N ARG A 12 -24.45 50.25 -11.30
CA ARG A 12 -25.79 49.69 -11.53
C ARG A 12 -25.74 48.38 -12.30
N TYR A 13 -24.90 48.29 -13.32
CA TYR A 13 -24.74 47.06 -14.09
C TYR A 13 -24.21 45.90 -13.23
N ILE A 14 -23.15 46.13 -12.44
CA ILE A 14 -22.57 45.13 -11.54
C ILE A 14 -23.60 44.68 -10.50
N LEU A 15 -24.29 45.62 -9.84
CA LEU A 15 -25.30 45.29 -8.83
C LEU A 15 -26.51 44.58 -9.44
N ARG A 16 -26.91 44.91 -10.66
CA ARG A 16 -27.99 44.22 -11.39
C ARG A 16 -27.61 42.79 -11.78
N ILE A 17 -26.38 42.57 -12.24
CA ILE A 17 -25.87 41.22 -12.52
C ILE A 17 -25.81 40.40 -11.24
N ALA A 18 -25.23 40.96 -10.17
CA ALA A 18 -25.20 40.30 -8.87
C ALA A 18 -26.62 39.97 -8.37
N SER A 19 -27.58 40.88 -8.60
CA SER A 19 -28.99 40.66 -8.22
C SER A 19 -29.59 39.46 -8.94
N HIS A 20 -29.28 39.29 -10.23
CA HIS A 20 -29.69 38.13 -11.01
C HIS A 20 -29.00 36.84 -10.54
N ILE A 21 -27.69 36.88 -10.29
CA ILE A 21 -26.92 35.69 -9.88
C ILE A 21 -27.37 35.19 -8.51
N PHE A 22 -27.59 36.10 -7.55
CA PHE A 22 -27.91 35.75 -6.17
C PHE A 22 -29.42 35.75 -5.86
N ALA A 23 -30.27 35.93 -6.88
CA ALA A 23 -31.72 36.07 -6.76
C ALA A 23 -32.11 37.03 -5.60
N ALA A 24 -31.45 38.19 -5.54
CA ALA A 24 -31.58 39.16 -4.47
C ALA A 24 -31.69 40.58 -5.05
N ASN A 25 -32.38 41.49 -4.36
CA ASN A 25 -32.58 42.87 -4.84
C ASN A 25 -31.48 43.81 -4.31
N PHE A 26 -30.38 43.95 -5.07
CA PHE A 26 -29.33 44.92 -4.78
C PHE A 26 -29.61 46.25 -5.51
N PHE A 27 -29.92 47.29 -4.75
CA PHE A 27 -30.11 48.65 -5.26
C PHE A 27 -28.91 49.51 -4.89
N GLU A 28 -28.55 50.44 -5.78
CA GLU A 28 -27.41 51.34 -5.59
C GLU A 28 -27.54 52.17 -4.31
N GLU A 29 -28.78 52.52 -3.93
CA GLU A 29 -29.08 53.24 -2.68
C GLU A 29 -28.63 52.51 -1.40
N LYS A 30 -28.52 51.17 -1.42
CA LYS A 30 -28.04 50.39 -0.26
C LYS A 30 -26.52 50.34 -0.14
N PHE A 31 -25.79 50.71 -1.20
CA PHE A 31 -24.34 50.53 -1.29
C PHE A 31 -23.62 51.81 -1.74
N LEU A 32 -24.28 52.97 -1.65
CA LEU A 32 -23.78 54.30 -2.01
C LEU A 32 -22.37 54.59 -1.44
N ASP A 33 -22.12 54.17 -0.21
CA ASP A 33 -20.86 54.43 0.50
C ASP A 33 -19.94 53.21 0.61
N SER A 34 -20.13 52.16 -0.20
CA SER A 34 -19.29 50.97 -0.10
C SER A 34 -17.86 51.27 -0.60
N PRO A 35 -16.84 51.26 0.28
CA PRO A 35 -15.46 51.49 -0.15
C PRO A 35 -14.99 50.38 -1.08
N ALA A 36 -15.56 49.17 -0.95
CA ALA A 36 -15.18 48.03 -1.77
C ALA A 36 -15.69 48.12 -3.21
N LEU A 37 -16.92 48.60 -3.39
CA LEU A 37 -17.50 48.88 -4.71
C LEU A 37 -16.76 50.05 -5.39
N ASN A 38 -16.47 51.12 -4.63
CA ASN A 38 -15.69 52.26 -5.13
C ASN A 38 -14.29 51.82 -5.56
N LYS A 39 -13.60 51.03 -4.74
CA LYS A 39 -12.26 50.51 -5.05
C LYS A 39 -12.28 49.57 -6.27
N PHE A 40 -13.33 48.77 -6.47
CA PHE A 40 -13.46 47.92 -7.65
C PHE A 40 -13.71 48.71 -8.94
N CYS A 41 -14.53 49.76 -8.90
CA CYS A 41 -14.86 50.54 -10.09
C CYS A 41 -13.80 51.59 -10.47
N ASP A 42 -13.11 52.14 -9.47
CA ASP A 42 -12.27 53.34 -9.63
C ASP A 42 -10.78 53.08 -9.28
N SER A 43 -10.38 51.83 -9.00
CA SER A 43 -8.97 51.44 -8.78
C SER A 43 -8.61 50.12 -9.48
N SER A 44 -7.38 49.64 -9.29
CA SER A 44 -6.86 48.37 -9.84
C SER A 44 -7.32 47.10 -9.10
N ALA A 45 -8.34 47.20 -8.23
CA ALA A 45 -8.87 46.03 -7.53
C ALA A 45 -9.60 45.08 -8.51
N ILE A 46 -9.10 43.86 -8.64
CA ILE A 46 -9.57 42.85 -9.60
C ILE A 46 -10.78 42.06 -9.06
N LEU A 47 -11.03 42.14 -7.75
CA LEU A 47 -12.03 41.32 -7.05
C LEU A 47 -13.05 42.19 -6.30
N LEU A 48 -14.32 41.83 -6.44
CA LEU A 48 -15.43 42.31 -5.63
C LEU A 48 -16.22 41.09 -5.15
N VAL A 49 -16.15 40.80 -3.85
CA VAL A 49 -16.76 39.63 -3.22
C VAL A 49 -18.03 40.06 -2.51
N PHE A 50 -19.12 39.34 -2.79
CA PHE A 50 -20.42 39.51 -2.13
C PHE A 50 -20.55 38.43 -1.06
N ASN A 51 -20.46 38.81 0.22
CA ASN A 51 -20.65 37.88 1.32
C ASN A 51 -22.06 38.03 1.90
N ARG A 52 -22.92 37.05 1.64
CA ARG A 52 -24.33 37.05 2.08
C ARG A 52 -24.46 36.30 3.40
N ASN A 53 -24.85 37.00 4.45
CA ASN A 53 -25.24 36.36 5.70
C ASN A 53 -26.73 36.00 5.62
N GLU A 54 -27.03 34.70 5.51
CA GLU A 54 -28.41 34.20 5.37
C GLU A 54 -29.28 34.44 6.62
N GLU A 55 -28.69 34.48 7.81
CA GLU A 55 -29.43 34.69 9.07
C GLU A 55 -29.88 36.14 9.26
N LYS A 56 -29.06 37.10 8.82
CA LYS A 56 -29.33 38.54 8.98
C LYS A 56 -29.90 39.19 7.72
N ASN A 57 -29.97 38.45 6.61
CA ASN A 57 -30.33 38.94 5.28
C ASN A 57 -29.54 40.21 4.87
N THR A 58 -28.30 40.31 5.34
CA THR A 58 -27.37 41.42 5.04
C THR A 58 -26.27 40.94 4.11
N VAL A 59 -25.90 41.77 3.14
CA VAL A 59 -24.80 41.51 2.24
C VAL A 59 -23.66 42.49 2.50
N LYS A 60 -22.46 41.94 2.73
CA LYS A 60 -21.22 42.72 2.86
C LYS A 60 -20.42 42.63 1.57
N LEU A 61 -19.77 43.73 1.20
CA LEU A 61 -18.90 43.83 0.02
C LEU A 61 -17.45 43.95 0.49
N THR A 62 -16.57 43.08 0.00
CA THR A 62 -15.12 43.12 0.29
C THR A 62 -14.33 42.97 -1.02
N ASN A 63 -13.10 43.50 -1.06
CA ASN A 63 -12.16 43.22 -2.16
C ASN A 63 -11.13 42.12 -1.79
N GLU A 64 -11.34 41.48 -0.65
CA GLU A 64 -10.49 40.40 -0.12
C GLU A 64 -11.39 39.20 0.17
N VAL A 65 -10.90 38.00 -0.14
CA VAL A 65 -11.58 36.75 0.21
C VAL A 65 -11.34 36.51 1.69
N GLU A 66 -12.39 36.58 2.51
CA GLU A 66 -12.30 36.29 3.95
C GLU A 66 -11.77 34.86 4.15
N LYS A 67 -10.68 34.75 4.93
CA LYS A 67 -10.09 33.48 5.36
C LYS A 67 -10.99 32.81 6.41
N GLU A 68 -12.07 32.20 5.98
CA GLU A 68 -12.75 31.23 6.83
C GLU A 68 -11.96 29.92 6.79
N SER A 69 -11.17 29.67 7.84
CA SER A 69 -10.58 28.36 8.11
C SER A 69 -11.72 27.38 8.42
N SER A 70 -12.26 26.73 7.39
CA SER A 70 -13.27 25.69 7.57
C SER A 70 -12.62 24.49 8.25
N SER A 71 -12.87 24.35 9.56
CA SER A 71 -12.54 23.13 10.28
C SER A 71 -13.25 21.94 9.65
N LEU A 72 -12.69 20.73 9.76
CA LEU A 72 -13.33 19.47 9.30
C LEU A 72 -14.79 19.34 9.77
N ARG A 73 -15.12 19.91 10.92
CA ARG A 73 -16.48 20.00 11.46
C ARG A 73 -17.43 20.76 10.54
N THR A 74 -16.99 21.89 10.00
CA THR A 74 -17.77 22.73 9.09
C THR A 74 -18.01 22.00 7.78
N GLU A 75 -17.05 21.19 7.35
CA GLU A 75 -17.16 20.34 6.17
C GLU A 75 -18.12 19.17 6.39
N LEU A 76 -18.06 18.51 7.54
CA LEU A 76 -18.97 17.41 7.89
C LEU A 76 -20.41 17.86 8.12
N GLU A 77 -20.62 19.02 8.73
CA GLU A 77 -21.95 19.63 8.86
C GLU A 77 -22.52 20.01 7.48
N TYR A 78 -21.66 20.47 6.56
CA TYR A 78 -22.05 20.71 5.17
C TYR A 78 -22.47 19.41 4.48
N TRP A 79 -21.71 18.32 4.63
CA TRP A 79 -22.03 17.03 4.03
C TRP A 79 -23.28 16.38 4.63
N LYS A 80 -23.50 16.53 5.94
CA LYS A 80 -24.74 16.12 6.61
C LYS A 80 -25.96 16.81 6.01
N ARG A 81 -25.92 18.15 5.91
CA ARG A 81 -27.01 18.94 5.31
C ARG A 81 -27.25 18.61 3.85
N LYS A 82 -26.22 18.19 3.12
CA LYS A 82 -26.32 17.77 1.72
C LYS A 82 -26.95 16.38 1.59
N SER A 83 -26.65 15.47 2.51
CA SER A 83 -27.30 14.15 2.61
C SER A 83 -28.80 14.25 2.87
N ASP A 84 -29.19 15.11 3.81
CA ASP A 84 -30.60 15.35 4.17
C ASP A 84 -31.42 15.87 2.97
N ARG A 85 -30.76 16.30 1.89
CA ARG A 85 -31.35 16.78 0.64
C ARG A 85 -31.33 15.77 -0.51
N GLY A 86 -30.90 14.52 -0.29
CA GLY A 86 -31.09 13.41 -1.23
C GLY A 86 -29.82 12.77 -1.83
N ASP A 87 -28.61 13.29 -1.55
CA ASP A 87 -27.34 12.68 -2.00
C ASP A 87 -26.72 11.81 -0.89
N GLY A 88 -27.37 10.68 -0.58
CA GLY A 88 -27.06 9.85 0.60
C GLY A 88 -25.84 8.92 0.49
N GLN A 89 -25.24 8.73 -0.69
CA GLN A 89 -24.17 7.73 -0.86
C GLN A 89 -22.88 8.06 -0.12
N TYR A 90 -22.50 9.34 -0.06
CA TYR A 90 -21.31 9.77 0.68
C TYR A 90 -21.55 9.86 2.18
N TRP A 91 -22.79 10.12 2.58
CA TRP A 91 -23.16 10.22 3.99
C TRP A 91 -23.16 8.88 4.69
N GLN A 92 -23.57 7.79 4.04
CA GLN A 92 -23.49 6.46 4.66
C GLN A 92 -22.06 6.08 5.10
N ILE A 93 -21.05 6.59 4.39
CA ILE A 93 -19.63 6.41 4.72
C ILE A 93 -19.20 7.35 5.86
N LEU A 94 -19.74 8.57 5.88
CA LEU A 94 -19.39 9.62 6.85
C LEU A 94 -20.28 9.63 8.11
N GLU A 95 -21.38 8.89 8.12
CA GLU A 95 -22.37 8.85 9.18
C GLU A 95 -21.80 8.27 10.49
N PRO A 96 -21.04 7.16 10.48
CA PRO A 96 -20.37 6.67 11.68
C PRO A 96 -19.41 7.73 12.26
N LEU A 97 -18.70 8.42 11.38
CA LEU A 97 -17.74 9.47 11.72
C LEU A 97 -18.47 10.71 12.28
N SER A 98 -19.54 11.18 11.65
CA SER A 98 -20.38 12.27 12.19
C SER A 98 -21.02 11.91 13.53
N ASN A 99 -21.53 10.69 13.69
CA ASN A 99 -22.20 10.28 14.92
C ASN A 99 -21.21 10.22 16.09
N ALA A 100 -20.00 9.71 15.85
CA ALA A 100 -18.89 9.85 16.80
C ALA A 100 -18.60 11.33 17.11
N LEU A 101 -18.46 12.17 16.08
CA LEU A 101 -18.13 13.59 16.24
C LEU A 101 -19.22 14.45 16.92
N ASN A 102 -20.50 14.05 16.83
CA ASN A 102 -21.61 14.74 17.49
C ASN A 102 -21.63 14.51 19.01
N LEU A 103 -21.00 13.43 19.50
CA LEU A 103 -20.86 13.13 20.93
C LEU A 103 -19.85 14.06 21.64
N ILE A 104 -18.87 14.63 20.92
CA ILE A 104 -17.81 15.46 21.50
C ILE A 104 -17.88 16.91 21.01
N ARG A 105 -18.70 17.72 21.67
CA ARG A 105 -18.72 19.17 21.44
C ARG A 105 -17.57 19.85 22.20
N GLY A 106 -16.49 20.24 21.49
CA GLY A 106 -15.67 21.39 21.93
C GLY A 106 -14.17 21.44 21.66
N GLN A 107 -13.55 20.43 21.03
CA GLN A 107 -12.09 20.44 20.78
C GLN A 107 -11.74 20.17 19.30
N ARG A 108 -10.46 20.33 18.92
CA ARG A 108 -9.97 20.13 17.54
C ARG A 108 -10.19 18.67 17.12
N LEU A 109 -10.85 18.49 15.97
CA LEU A 109 -11.39 17.20 15.48
C LEU A 109 -10.31 16.10 15.31
N GLU A 110 -9.09 16.53 14.97
CA GLU A 110 -7.94 15.68 14.72
C GLU A 110 -7.43 14.99 15.99
N GLU A 111 -7.38 15.73 17.11
CA GLU A 111 -6.97 15.20 18.41
C GLU A 111 -8.06 14.33 19.02
N LEU A 112 -9.34 14.71 18.86
CA LEU A 112 -10.47 13.99 19.45
C LEU A 112 -10.69 12.58 18.90
N THR A 113 -10.64 12.38 17.58
CA THR A 113 -10.95 11.05 17.00
C THR A 113 -9.85 10.02 17.25
N GLY A 114 -8.58 10.46 17.24
CA GLY A 114 -7.45 9.61 17.62
C GLY A 114 -7.47 9.29 19.12
N VAL A 115 -7.81 10.27 19.96
CA VAL A 115 -7.92 10.09 21.42
C VAL A 115 -9.07 9.16 21.78
N GLU A 116 -10.27 9.34 21.22
CA GLU A 116 -11.41 8.45 21.50
C GLU A 116 -11.19 7.02 21.00
N LEU A 117 -10.61 6.87 19.82
CA LEU A 117 -10.23 5.57 19.30
C LEU A 117 -9.20 4.91 20.22
N SER A 118 -8.21 5.66 20.68
CA SER A 118 -7.22 5.16 21.65
C SER A 118 -7.86 4.80 23.00
N GLN A 119 -8.83 5.58 23.49
CA GLN A 119 -9.55 5.32 24.74
C GLN A 119 -10.39 4.06 24.62
N THR A 120 -11.16 3.92 23.53
CA THR A 120 -11.98 2.74 23.28
C THR A 120 -11.13 1.48 23.17
N ILE A 121 -10.00 1.56 22.47
CA ILE A 121 -9.02 0.46 22.41
C ILE A 121 -8.46 0.17 23.80
N SER A 122 -8.12 1.22 24.56
CA SER A 122 -7.56 1.09 25.91
C SER A 122 -8.51 0.43 26.90
N GLU A 123 -9.80 0.79 26.85
CA GLU A 123 -10.86 0.20 27.67
C GLU A 123 -11.04 -1.29 27.31
N LYS A 124 -11.21 -1.60 26.02
CA LYS A 124 -11.39 -2.99 25.56
C LYS A 124 -10.19 -3.89 25.85
N LEU A 125 -8.97 -3.37 25.74
CA LEU A 125 -7.76 -4.11 26.11
C LEU A 125 -7.59 -4.18 27.64
N GLY A 126 -8.06 -3.17 28.38
CA GLY A 126 -8.00 -3.12 29.84
C GLY A 126 -8.90 -4.15 30.54
N GLU A 127 -10.05 -4.48 29.94
CA GLU A 127 -10.98 -5.51 30.44
C GLU A 127 -10.40 -6.94 30.37
N THR A 128 -9.33 -7.14 29.61
CA THR A 128 -8.69 -8.45 29.44
C THR A 128 -7.57 -8.68 30.47
N ASP A 129 -7.88 -9.39 31.55
CA ASP A 129 -6.93 -9.69 32.64
C ASP A 129 -5.73 -10.58 32.20
N GLY A 130 -5.85 -11.27 31.06
CA GLY A 130 -4.88 -12.23 30.55
C GLY A 130 -3.88 -11.66 29.55
N TRP A 131 -2.91 -10.86 29.99
CA TRP A 131 -1.87 -10.25 29.13
C TRP A 131 -1.20 -11.17 28.11
N GLN A 132 -1.03 -12.44 28.44
CA GLN A 132 -0.35 -13.43 27.57
C GLN A 132 -1.31 -14.36 26.84
N SER A 133 -2.62 -14.21 27.02
CA SER A 133 -3.59 -15.05 26.32
C SER A 133 -3.62 -14.74 24.82
N GLU A 134 -3.86 -15.75 24.00
CA GLU A 134 -3.97 -15.57 22.54
C GLU A 134 -5.06 -14.55 22.18
N VAL A 135 -6.16 -14.49 22.95
CA VAL A 135 -7.25 -13.52 22.79
C VAL A 135 -6.75 -12.07 22.85
N VAL A 136 -5.86 -11.74 23.79
CA VAL A 136 -5.25 -10.40 23.85
C VAL A 136 -4.30 -10.18 22.66
N GLY A 137 -3.71 -11.26 22.13
CA GLY A 137 -2.82 -11.20 20.96
C GLY A 137 -3.57 -10.74 19.73
N ASP A 138 -4.66 -11.43 19.44
CA ASP A 138 -5.55 -11.10 18.33
C ASP A 138 -6.15 -9.69 18.50
N ALA A 139 -6.59 -9.35 19.72
CA ALA A 139 -7.12 -8.01 20.02
C ALA A 139 -6.08 -6.90 19.78
N LEU A 140 -4.80 -7.13 20.11
CA LEU A 140 -3.72 -6.18 19.83
C LEU A 140 -3.46 -6.03 18.33
N GLU A 141 -3.43 -7.12 17.57
CA GLU A 141 -3.21 -7.07 16.11
C GLU A 141 -4.37 -6.35 15.41
N LEU A 142 -5.61 -6.63 15.81
CA LEU A 142 -6.78 -5.90 15.33
C LEU A 142 -6.71 -4.40 15.70
N SER A 143 -6.29 -4.08 16.92
CA SER A 143 -6.17 -2.68 17.38
C SER A 143 -5.09 -1.91 16.61
N ILE A 144 -3.94 -2.54 16.33
CA ILE A 144 -2.88 -1.96 15.49
C ILE A 144 -3.40 -1.75 14.07
N GLY A 145 -4.07 -2.76 13.49
CA GLY A 145 -4.67 -2.66 12.15
C GLY A 145 -5.72 -1.56 12.04
N LEU A 146 -6.54 -1.36 13.08
CA LEU A 146 -7.50 -0.24 13.14
C LEU A 146 -6.78 1.11 13.16
N CYS A 147 -5.69 1.24 13.92
CA CYS A 147 -4.87 2.45 13.92
C CYS A 147 -4.29 2.73 12.52
N ASP A 148 -3.75 1.71 11.84
CA ASP A 148 -3.21 1.84 10.49
C ASP A 148 -4.26 2.27 9.47
N GLN A 149 -5.43 1.62 9.48
CA GLN A 149 -6.54 1.97 8.61
C GLN A 149 -7.00 3.41 8.83
N TRP A 150 -7.07 3.84 10.10
CA TRP A 150 -7.46 5.21 10.44
C TRP A 150 -6.44 6.24 9.97
N LEU A 151 -5.15 5.99 10.22
CA LEU A 151 -4.07 6.85 9.75
C LEU A 151 -4.06 6.97 8.23
N PHE A 152 -4.19 5.84 7.52
CA PHE A 152 -4.27 5.81 6.07
C PHE A 152 -5.49 6.56 5.52
N ALA A 153 -6.68 6.36 6.12
CA ALA A 153 -7.90 7.03 5.68
C ALA A 153 -7.78 8.56 5.83
N VAL A 154 -7.24 9.04 6.97
CA VAL A 154 -7.05 10.48 7.22
C VAL A 154 -6.04 11.07 6.23
N GLU A 155 -4.93 10.39 5.98
CA GLU A 155 -3.94 10.82 5.00
C GLU A 155 -4.51 10.84 3.57
N LEU A 156 -5.26 9.82 3.16
CA LEU A 156 -5.88 9.75 1.84
C LEU A 156 -6.94 10.84 1.63
N LEU A 157 -7.80 11.06 2.64
CA LEU A 157 -8.86 12.06 2.59
C LEU A 157 -8.29 13.48 2.51
N THR A 158 -7.39 13.83 3.44
CA THR A 158 -6.81 15.18 3.54
C THR A 158 -5.75 15.45 2.48
N GLY A 159 -5.00 14.42 2.06
CA GLY A 159 -3.93 14.55 1.10
C GLY A 159 -4.37 14.51 -0.35
N ASN A 160 -5.44 13.78 -0.67
CA ASN A 160 -5.81 13.53 -2.07
C ASN A 160 -7.29 13.84 -2.36
N ILE A 161 -8.22 13.22 -1.63
CA ILE A 161 -9.64 13.24 -2.00
C ILE A 161 -10.23 14.65 -1.80
N TRP A 162 -10.05 15.26 -0.63
CA TRP A 162 -10.62 16.57 -0.32
C TRP A 162 -9.90 17.71 -1.04
N LYS A 163 -8.63 17.56 -1.43
CA LYS A 163 -7.94 18.56 -2.27
C LYS A 163 -8.53 18.65 -3.68
N ARG A 164 -9.13 17.58 -4.18
CA ARG A 164 -9.74 17.51 -5.52
C ARG A 164 -11.24 17.77 -5.50
N TYR A 165 -11.83 17.97 -4.31
CA TYR A 165 -13.27 18.09 -4.16
C TYR A 165 -13.75 19.53 -4.47
N VAL A 166 -14.47 19.70 -5.58
CA VAL A 166 -14.83 21.01 -6.15
C VAL A 166 -15.72 21.86 -5.22
N GLY A 167 -16.48 21.23 -4.32
CA GLY A 167 -17.44 21.92 -3.45
C GLY A 167 -16.85 22.52 -2.16
N ASN A 168 -15.90 21.81 -1.56
CA ASN A 168 -15.14 22.22 -0.37
C ASN A 168 -13.74 21.63 -0.55
N VAL A 169 -12.82 22.46 -1.06
CA VAL A 169 -11.46 22.04 -1.30
C VAL A 169 -10.72 22.11 0.02
N TRP A 170 -10.16 20.98 0.48
CA TRP A 170 -9.20 20.99 1.58
C TRP A 170 -7.96 21.79 1.17
N ARG A 171 -7.73 22.91 1.86
CA ARG A 171 -6.59 23.83 1.59
C ARG A 171 -5.45 23.70 2.60
N GLY A 172 -5.59 22.79 3.56
CA GLY A 172 -4.55 22.50 4.55
C GLY A 172 -3.52 21.49 4.04
N ASP A 173 -2.46 21.32 4.82
CA ASP A 173 -1.52 20.21 4.65
C ASP A 173 -2.19 18.88 5.03
N VAL A 174 -1.52 17.77 4.73
CA VAL A 174 -1.95 16.43 5.14
C VAL A 174 -1.99 16.39 6.66
N LEU A 175 -3.12 15.97 7.24
CA LEU A 175 -3.24 15.87 8.69
C LEU A 175 -2.43 14.70 9.21
N LYS A 176 -1.54 14.97 10.16
CA LYS A 176 -0.76 13.95 10.87
C LYS A 176 -1.31 13.78 12.27
N LEU A 177 -1.80 12.59 12.58
CA LEU A 177 -2.31 12.25 13.91
C LEU A 177 -1.16 11.74 14.79
N ASP A 178 -0.25 12.63 15.18
CA ASP A 178 0.97 12.27 15.92
C ASP A 178 0.65 11.48 17.20
N PHE A 179 -0.40 11.86 17.92
CA PHE A 179 -0.87 11.12 19.09
C PHE A 179 -1.21 9.65 18.77
N LEU A 180 -1.98 9.41 17.70
CA LEU A 180 -2.38 8.06 17.29
C LEU A 180 -1.18 7.24 16.80
N ILE A 181 -0.22 7.88 16.13
CA ILE A 181 1.04 7.24 15.70
C ILE A 181 1.81 6.75 16.93
N ILE A 182 1.95 7.58 17.97
CA ILE A 182 2.69 7.17 19.17
C ILE A 182 1.92 6.10 19.95
N PHE A 183 0.60 6.22 20.07
CA PHE A 183 -0.25 5.18 20.69
C PHE A 183 -0.12 3.84 19.95
N LYS A 184 -0.18 3.86 18.61
CA LYS A 184 0.05 2.67 17.77
C LYS A 184 1.43 2.06 18.05
N ASN A 185 2.49 2.88 18.06
CA ASN A 185 3.85 2.42 18.37
C ASN A 185 3.91 1.75 19.75
N ARG A 186 3.15 2.25 20.75
CA ARG A 186 3.04 1.60 22.05
C ARG A 186 2.42 0.21 21.94
N LEU A 187 1.33 0.05 21.19
CA LEU A 187 0.70 -1.26 20.96
C LEU A 187 1.63 -2.23 20.22
N GLU A 188 2.40 -1.74 19.26
CA GLU A 188 3.41 -2.53 18.53
C GLU A 188 4.55 -3.00 19.45
N GLN A 189 5.01 -2.14 20.36
CA GLN A 189 6.02 -2.50 21.37
C GLN A 189 5.49 -3.57 22.34
N ILE A 190 4.24 -3.42 22.77
CA ILE A 190 3.51 -4.40 23.59
C ILE A 190 3.42 -5.75 22.87
N SER A 191 2.96 -5.74 21.62
CA SER A 191 2.85 -6.95 20.79
C SER A 191 4.22 -7.61 20.59
N SER A 192 5.25 -6.80 20.30
CA SER A 192 6.62 -7.28 20.13
C SER A 192 7.18 -7.89 21.40
N LEU A 193 6.95 -7.30 22.57
CA LEU A 193 7.39 -7.86 23.86
C LEU A 193 6.75 -9.24 24.13
N ARG A 194 5.47 -9.40 23.80
CA ARG A 194 4.77 -10.68 23.93
C ARG A 194 5.31 -11.74 22.98
N LYS A 195 5.48 -11.38 21.71
CA LYS A 195 6.04 -12.27 20.68
C LYS A 195 7.47 -12.67 21.04
N PHE A 196 8.27 -11.73 21.56
CA PHE A 196 9.60 -12.01 22.10
C PHE A 196 9.56 -13.06 23.22
N GLY A 197 8.68 -12.89 24.22
CA GLY A 197 8.54 -13.87 25.31
C GLY A 197 8.23 -15.27 24.78
N ASN A 198 7.33 -15.38 23.81
CA ASN A 198 6.99 -16.65 23.16
C ASN A 198 8.18 -17.23 22.37
N GLN A 199 8.90 -16.40 21.61
CA GLN A 199 10.07 -16.82 20.84
C GLN A 199 11.20 -17.31 21.74
N LEU A 200 11.48 -16.62 22.84
CA LEU A 200 12.52 -17.01 23.78
C LEU A 200 12.29 -18.42 24.34
N THR A 201 11.03 -18.79 24.60
CA THR A 201 10.70 -20.12 25.13
C THR A 201 10.96 -21.26 24.16
N GLN A 202 11.02 -20.99 22.84
CA GLN A 202 11.36 -21.99 21.83
C GLN A 202 12.84 -22.40 21.86
N PHE A 203 13.69 -21.58 22.48
CA PHE A 203 15.15 -21.79 22.56
C PHE A 203 15.62 -22.23 23.95
N LEU A 204 14.68 -22.60 24.81
CA LEU A 204 14.94 -23.09 26.16
C LEU A 204 14.52 -24.55 26.23
N ASP A 205 15.47 -25.47 26.42
CA ASP A 205 15.23 -26.93 26.50
C ASP A 205 14.50 -27.35 27.81
N GLU A 206 13.83 -26.43 28.51
CA GLU A 206 13.22 -26.67 29.82
C GLU A 206 11.72 -26.92 29.70
N LYS A 207 11.23 -27.99 30.34
CA LYS A 207 9.80 -28.34 30.36
C LYS A 207 8.90 -27.25 30.94
N ASP A 208 9.43 -26.40 31.81
CA ASP A 208 8.72 -25.28 32.43
C ASP A 208 9.18 -23.89 31.92
N ALA A 209 9.94 -23.84 30.81
CA ALA A 209 10.45 -22.58 30.23
C ALA A 209 9.33 -21.55 29.99
N VAL A 210 8.21 -22.01 29.40
CA VAL A 210 7.05 -21.16 29.13
C VAL A 210 6.51 -20.54 30.41
N LYS A 211 6.22 -21.35 31.43
CA LYS A 211 5.69 -20.86 32.72
C LYS A 211 6.66 -19.90 33.40
N ASN A 212 7.95 -20.22 33.40
CA ASN A 212 8.98 -19.41 34.04
C ASN A 212 9.13 -18.03 33.37
N VAL A 213 9.26 -17.98 32.04
CA VAL A 213 9.35 -16.73 31.28
C VAL A 213 8.07 -15.91 31.46
N GLN A 214 6.90 -16.56 31.40
CA GLN A 214 5.61 -15.92 31.60
C GLN A 214 5.47 -15.31 33.01
N GLU A 215 5.89 -16.03 34.05
CA GLU A 215 5.89 -15.52 35.41
C GLU A 215 6.86 -14.35 35.60
N ILE A 216 8.07 -14.41 35.03
CA ILE A 216 9.04 -13.32 35.10
C ILE A 216 8.47 -12.06 34.46
N MET A 217 7.89 -12.18 33.26
CA MET A 217 7.23 -11.07 32.57
C MET A 217 6.02 -10.52 33.34
N LYS A 218 5.22 -11.39 33.96
CA LYS A 218 4.07 -10.97 34.77
C LYS A 218 4.52 -10.24 36.03
N LYS A 219 5.57 -10.71 36.70
CA LYS A 219 6.15 -10.09 37.90
C LYS A 219 6.78 -8.73 37.57
N SER A 220 7.55 -8.66 36.48
CA SER A 220 8.18 -7.40 36.06
C SER A 220 7.15 -6.35 35.67
N MET A 221 6.08 -6.72 34.96
CA MET A 221 5.01 -5.81 34.52
C MET A 221 3.90 -5.56 35.56
N LYS A 222 4.04 -6.08 36.79
CA LYS A 222 3.04 -5.91 37.85
C LYS A 222 2.90 -4.42 38.22
N ASN A 223 1.66 -3.98 38.43
CA ASN A 223 1.29 -2.61 38.82
C ASN A 223 1.67 -1.51 37.81
N PHE A 224 2.04 -1.86 36.57
CA PHE A 224 2.29 -0.90 35.51
C PHE A 224 1.10 -0.87 34.55
N ASN A 225 0.52 0.31 34.31
CA ASN A 225 -0.51 0.42 33.29
C ASN A 225 0.14 0.36 31.90
N ARG A 226 -0.12 -0.73 31.19
CA ARG A 226 0.54 -1.04 29.92
C ARG A 226 -0.02 -0.21 28.77
N ILE A 227 -1.28 0.22 28.88
CA ILE A 227 -2.07 0.74 27.77
C ILE A 227 -2.34 2.25 27.93
N LEU A 228 -2.42 2.75 29.17
CA LEU A 228 -2.50 4.21 29.41
C LEU A 228 -1.27 4.91 28.84
N TYR A 229 -1.54 6.07 28.23
CA TYR A 229 -0.57 6.83 27.48
C TYR A 229 -0.62 8.31 27.87
N ASN A 230 0.51 8.81 28.39
CA ASN A 230 0.86 10.22 28.57
C ASN A 230 2.34 10.41 28.19
N GLU A 231 2.77 11.62 27.77
CA GLU A 231 4.18 11.85 27.34
C GLU A 231 5.22 11.46 28.43
N HIS A 232 4.92 11.71 29.70
CA HIS A 232 5.76 11.28 30.83
C HIS A 232 5.78 9.74 31.02
N GLU A 233 4.74 9.05 30.58
CA GLU A 233 4.63 7.58 30.65
C GLU A 233 5.37 6.87 29.50
N ASN A 234 5.82 7.59 28.47
CA ASN A 234 6.72 7.06 27.44
C ASN A 234 8.12 6.79 27.99
N LEU A 235 8.65 7.72 28.80
CA LEU A 235 9.93 7.55 29.44
C LEU A 235 9.87 6.43 30.49
N SER A 236 8.79 6.37 31.28
CA SER A 236 8.61 5.30 32.27
C SER A 236 8.47 3.92 31.61
N TRP A 237 7.83 3.84 30.44
CA TRP A 237 7.75 2.60 29.67
C TRP A 237 9.09 2.12 29.14
N ALA A 238 9.93 3.02 28.60
CA ALA A 238 11.25 2.66 28.12
C ALA A 238 12.12 2.06 29.25
N VAL A 239 12.10 2.68 30.43
CA VAL A 239 12.76 2.16 31.64
C VAL A 239 12.18 0.80 32.02
N LYS A 240 10.85 0.66 32.00
CA LYS A 240 10.19 -0.58 32.37
C LYS A 240 10.49 -1.73 31.42
N LEU A 241 10.57 -1.46 30.11
CA LEU A 241 11.01 -2.43 29.12
C LEU A 241 12.44 -2.90 29.40
N GLN A 242 13.36 -1.99 29.72
CA GLN A 242 14.72 -2.38 30.10
C GLN A 242 14.74 -3.27 31.35
N ASP A 243 13.93 -2.97 32.37
CA ASP A 243 13.84 -3.82 33.56
C ASP A 243 13.34 -5.24 33.24
N VAL A 244 12.37 -5.35 32.32
CA VAL A 244 11.85 -6.64 31.86
C VAL A 244 12.95 -7.42 31.14
N TYR A 245 13.69 -6.78 30.24
CA TYR A 245 14.80 -7.42 29.52
C TYR A 245 15.91 -7.87 30.47
N LYS A 246 16.32 -7.03 31.43
CA LYS A 246 17.29 -7.41 32.48
C LYS A 246 16.81 -8.60 33.31
N SER A 247 15.52 -8.65 33.64
CA SER A 247 14.94 -9.77 34.38
C SER A 247 14.97 -11.10 33.58
N LEU A 248 14.99 -11.02 32.25
CA LEU A 248 15.03 -12.16 31.33
C LEU A 248 16.45 -12.48 30.83
N GLU A 249 17.45 -11.67 31.16
CA GLU A 249 18.85 -11.84 30.75
C GLU A 249 19.40 -13.24 31.04
N PRO A 250 19.17 -13.86 32.22
CA PRO A 250 19.64 -15.23 32.49
C PRO A 250 18.97 -16.30 31.62
N ALA A 251 17.76 -16.06 31.15
CA ALA A 251 17.08 -16.96 30.21
C ALA A 251 17.61 -16.75 28.79
N ILE A 252 17.86 -15.50 28.40
CA ILE A 252 18.48 -15.15 27.12
C ILE A 252 19.86 -15.80 27.01
N GLU A 253 20.74 -15.64 28.00
CA GLU A 253 22.10 -16.20 27.98
C GLU A 253 22.12 -17.71 27.73
N ARG A 254 21.16 -18.44 28.32
CA ARG A 254 21.01 -19.89 28.09
C ARG A 254 20.49 -20.23 26.69
N ALA A 255 19.68 -19.35 26.09
CA ALA A 255 19.18 -19.51 24.74
C ALA A 255 20.20 -19.10 23.65
N VAL A 256 21.21 -18.27 23.98
CA VAL A 256 22.21 -17.76 23.00
C VAL A 256 22.85 -18.86 22.15
N PRO A 257 23.32 -20.00 22.69
CA PRO A 257 23.91 -21.06 21.87
C PRO A 257 22.96 -21.59 20.79
N GLN A 258 21.67 -21.77 21.14
CA GLN A 258 20.67 -22.22 20.17
C GLN A 258 20.32 -21.12 19.16
N ILE A 259 20.21 -19.86 19.61
CA ILE A 259 19.96 -18.71 18.73
C ILE A 259 21.08 -18.57 17.68
N ARG A 260 22.35 -18.79 18.07
CA ARG A 260 23.49 -18.77 17.13
C ARG A 260 23.37 -19.82 16.04
N THR A 261 22.77 -20.97 16.32
CA THR A 261 22.55 -22.00 15.28
C THR A 261 21.52 -21.59 14.23
N LEU A 262 20.62 -20.65 14.54
CA LEU A 262 19.65 -20.10 13.59
C LEU A 262 20.32 -19.18 12.57
N ILE A 263 21.25 -18.34 13.01
CA ILE A 263 22.01 -17.39 12.16
C ILE A 263 23.26 -18.09 11.61
N ASN A 264 23.16 -19.36 11.27
CA ASN A 264 24.27 -20.07 10.65
C ASN A 264 24.35 -19.70 9.16
N PRO A 265 25.44 -19.04 8.69
CA PRO A 265 25.58 -18.60 7.31
C PRO A 265 25.55 -19.75 6.30
N GLU A 266 25.98 -20.96 6.68
CA GLU A 266 26.00 -22.13 5.77
C GLU A 266 24.60 -22.67 5.49
N LYS A 267 23.68 -22.55 6.46
CA LYS A 267 22.31 -23.06 6.36
C LYS A 267 21.33 -22.01 5.80
N PHE A 268 21.71 -20.74 5.80
CA PHE A 268 20.84 -19.61 5.46
C PHE A 268 20.14 -19.72 4.09
N ILE A 269 20.70 -20.47 3.14
CA ILE A 269 20.23 -20.54 1.74
C ILE A 269 18.89 -21.30 1.58
N SER A 270 18.37 -21.96 2.62
CA SER A 270 17.05 -22.62 2.53
C SER A 270 15.89 -21.69 2.90
N ASP A 271 14.81 -21.73 2.11
CA ASP A 271 13.53 -21.04 2.39
C ASP A 271 13.01 -21.30 3.81
N GLU A 272 13.28 -22.50 4.34
CA GLU A 272 12.91 -22.89 5.70
C GLU A 272 13.63 -22.03 6.76
N ASN A 273 14.91 -21.72 6.57
CA ASN A 273 15.66 -20.90 7.50
C ASN A 273 15.26 -19.43 7.43
N ILE A 274 14.94 -18.90 6.25
CA ILE A 274 14.38 -17.55 6.11
C ILE A 274 13.06 -17.45 6.87
N ARG A 275 12.18 -18.47 6.76
CA ARG A 275 10.93 -18.54 7.53
C ARG A 275 11.19 -18.62 9.04
N ASN A 276 12.11 -19.47 9.47
CA ASN A 276 12.47 -19.61 10.88
C ASN A 276 13.03 -18.31 11.46
N LEU A 277 13.85 -17.58 10.72
CA LEU A 277 14.37 -16.28 11.13
C LEU A 277 13.28 -15.21 11.16
N HIS A 278 12.40 -15.18 10.15
CA HIS A 278 11.26 -14.27 10.14
C HIS A 278 10.31 -14.52 11.34
N ASN A 279 10.06 -15.79 11.66
CA ASN A 279 9.25 -16.19 12.81
C ASN A 279 9.86 -15.77 14.15
N ASN A 280 11.18 -15.56 14.20
CA ASN A 280 11.94 -15.17 15.39
C ASN A 280 12.42 -13.70 15.37
N LYS A 281 11.86 -12.86 14.49
CA LYS A 281 12.32 -11.48 14.29
C LYS A 281 12.28 -10.59 15.54
N HIS A 282 11.29 -10.76 16.41
CA HIS A 282 11.12 -9.91 17.60
C HIS A 282 12.25 -10.12 18.63
N LEU A 283 12.79 -11.34 18.71
CA LEU A 283 13.98 -11.67 19.47
C LEU A 283 15.23 -11.11 18.78
N LEU A 284 15.40 -11.38 17.49
CA LEU A 284 16.60 -10.99 16.74
C LEU A 284 16.76 -9.46 16.57
N GLN A 285 15.67 -8.69 16.71
CA GLN A 285 15.69 -7.23 16.63
C GLN A 285 16.12 -6.53 17.92
N LEU A 286 16.25 -7.24 19.03
CA LEU A 286 16.64 -6.63 20.30
C LEU A 286 18.09 -6.10 20.22
N PRO A 287 18.35 -4.85 20.66
CA PRO A 287 19.67 -4.22 20.51
C PRO A 287 20.82 -5.06 21.09
N PHE A 288 20.65 -5.62 22.29
CA PHE A 288 21.68 -6.45 22.91
C PHE A 288 21.89 -7.79 22.20
N ILE A 289 20.84 -8.39 21.61
CA ILE A 289 20.97 -9.64 20.82
C ILE A 289 21.68 -9.33 19.49
N ARG A 290 21.36 -8.19 18.87
CA ARG A 290 22.04 -7.71 17.67
C ARG A 290 23.54 -7.52 17.89
N GLU A 291 23.93 -7.00 19.05
CA GLU A 291 25.32 -6.84 19.47
C GLU A 291 26.00 -8.19 19.77
N LEU A 292 25.31 -9.09 20.49
CA LEU A 292 25.84 -10.43 20.82
C LEU A 292 26.06 -11.33 19.59
N LEU A 293 25.31 -11.09 18.52
CA LEU A 293 25.33 -11.88 17.28
C LEU A 293 26.01 -11.12 16.12
N LEU A 294 26.75 -10.05 16.39
CA LEU A 294 27.45 -9.29 15.35
C LEU A 294 28.30 -10.15 14.41
N PRO A 295 29.17 -11.06 14.87
CA PRO A 295 30.01 -11.82 13.94
C PRO A 295 29.20 -12.76 13.04
N GLU A 296 28.15 -13.39 13.58
CA GLU A 296 27.24 -14.22 12.79
C GLU A 296 26.46 -13.39 11.77
N ARG A 297 26.01 -12.19 12.14
CA ARG A 297 25.27 -11.26 11.26
C ARG A 297 26.14 -10.72 10.13
N GLU A 298 27.39 -10.37 10.40
CA GLU A 298 28.36 -9.95 9.38
C GLU A 298 28.69 -11.09 8.41
N SER A 299 28.92 -12.30 8.93
CA SER A 299 29.18 -13.48 8.10
C SER A 299 27.98 -13.82 7.21
N LEU A 300 26.77 -13.74 7.74
CA LEU A 300 25.54 -13.96 6.98
C LEU A 300 25.34 -12.89 5.90
N LEU A 301 25.63 -11.62 6.19
CA LEU A 301 25.54 -10.54 5.20
C LEU A 301 26.53 -10.73 4.05
N LEU A 302 27.75 -11.18 4.33
CA LEU A 302 28.74 -11.54 3.31
C LEU A 302 28.24 -12.70 2.45
N ARG A 303 27.72 -13.76 3.08
CA ARG A 303 27.18 -14.92 2.36
C ARG A 303 25.99 -14.56 1.47
N LEU A 304 25.13 -13.66 1.94
CA LEU A 304 24.04 -13.09 1.15
C LEU A 304 24.56 -12.34 -0.08
N SER A 305 25.59 -11.51 0.08
CA SER A 305 26.22 -10.81 -1.05
C SER A 305 26.77 -11.78 -2.10
N GLU A 306 27.37 -12.89 -1.69
CA GLU A 306 27.84 -13.95 -2.59
C GLU A 306 26.65 -14.62 -3.29
N SER A 307 25.63 -15.02 -2.54
CA SER A 307 24.44 -15.67 -3.08
C SER A 307 23.70 -14.80 -4.11
N ILE A 308 23.58 -13.49 -3.86
CA ILE A 308 23.00 -12.54 -4.83
C ILE A 308 23.84 -12.49 -6.12
N SER A 309 25.17 -12.55 -5.99
CA SER A 309 26.07 -12.55 -7.15
C SER A 309 25.93 -13.85 -7.96
N ASP A 310 25.83 -15.01 -7.28
CA ASP A 310 25.58 -16.31 -7.90
C ASP A 310 24.22 -16.35 -8.60
N LYS A 311 23.17 -15.82 -7.96
CA LYS A 311 21.82 -15.69 -8.53
C LYS A 311 21.83 -14.81 -9.78
N ARG A 312 22.56 -13.68 -9.76
CA ARG A 312 22.72 -12.81 -10.94
C ARG A 312 23.41 -13.53 -12.09
N GLN A 313 24.44 -14.34 -11.83
CA GLN A 313 25.10 -15.14 -12.88
C GLN A 313 24.18 -16.21 -13.45
N LYS A 314 23.47 -16.97 -12.60
CA LYS A 314 22.48 -17.97 -13.02
C LYS A 314 21.34 -17.35 -13.84
N THR A 315 20.90 -16.15 -13.46
CA THR A 315 19.87 -15.40 -14.19
C THR A 315 20.31 -15.11 -15.62
N LYS A 316 21.55 -14.67 -15.82
CA LYS A 316 22.09 -14.43 -17.17
C LYS A 316 22.14 -15.73 -17.98
N GLN A 317 22.63 -16.81 -17.39
CA GLN A 317 22.69 -18.12 -18.06
C GLN A 317 21.30 -18.63 -18.49
N ILE A 318 20.30 -18.55 -17.61
CA ILE A 318 18.94 -19.04 -17.90
C ILE A 318 18.20 -18.17 -18.93
N LEU A 319 18.50 -16.86 -18.98
CA LEU A 319 17.95 -15.97 -19.99
C LEU A 319 18.58 -16.20 -21.37
N ASP A 320 19.86 -16.57 -21.42
CA ASP A 320 20.60 -16.85 -22.65
C ASP A 320 20.33 -18.27 -23.21
N ASP A 321 20.09 -19.25 -22.33
CA ASP A 321 19.86 -20.65 -22.71
C ASP A 321 18.39 -20.98 -23.02
N SER A 322 18.18 -22.10 -23.73
CA SER A 322 16.85 -22.66 -23.99
C SER A 322 16.21 -23.15 -22.69
N PHE A 323 15.01 -22.65 -22.36
CA PHE A 323 14.33 -23.00 -21.11
C PHE A 323 13.66 -24.37 -21.23
N GLU A 324 14.30 -25.43 -20.73
CA GLU A 324 13.80 -26.82 -20.84
C GLU A 324 12.81 -27.22 -19.73
N ASP A 325 12.64 -26.39 -18.70
CA ASP A 325 12.24 -26.87 -17.38
C ASP A 325 10.72 -26.85 -17.08
N ALA A 326 9.88 -26.97 -18.12
CA ALA A 326 8.44 -27.03 -17.91
C ALA A 326 7.73 -27.96 -18.89
N LYS A 327 7.61 -29.24 -18.50
CA LYS A 327 6.88 -30.30 -19.22
C LYS A 327 5.46 -29.89 -19.71
N PHE A 328 4.85 -28.87 -19.09
CA PHE A 328 3.51 -28.39 -19.43
C PHE A 328 3.42 -26.89 -19.77
N LEU A 329 4.49 -26.10 -19.65
CA LEU A 329 4.46 -24.66 -19.98
C LEU A 329 5.03 -24.42 -21.38
N SER A 330 4.71 -23.27 -21.97
CA SER A 330 5.51 -22.74 -23.07
C SER A 330 6.83 -22.18 -22.51
N GLU A 331 7.83 -22.05 -23.36
CA GLU A 331 9.14 -21.48 -23.02
C GLU A 331 8.98 -20.09 -22.37
N ILE A 332 8.15 -19.23 -22.96
CA ILE A 332 7.87 -17.90 -22.42
C ILE A 332 7.16 -17.94 -21.06
N ALA A 333 6.14 -18.78 -20.90
CA ALA A 333 5.41 -18.87 -19.64
C ALA A 333 6.30 -19.46 -18.53
N GLY A 334 7.15 -20.42 -18.89
CA GLY A 334 8.18 -20.98 -18.00
C GLY A 334 9.18 -19.93 -17.54
N ARG A 335 9.73 -19.15 -18.48
CA ARG A 335 10.66 -18.04 -18.16
C ARG A 335 10.01 -16.99 -17.27
N ILE A 336 8.81 -16.51 -17.60
CA ILE A 336 8.11 -15.51 -16.79
C ILE A 336 7.82 -16.03 -15.38
N LEU A 337 7.34 -17.27 -15.25
CA LEU A 337 7.09 -17.87 -13.93
C LEU A 337 8.37 -18.04 -13.13
N TRP A 338 9.47 -18.42 -13.78
CA TRP A 338 10.78 -18.50 -13.16
C TRP A 338 11.25 -17.12 -12.66
N ILE A 339 11.14 -16.07 -13.50
CA ILE A 339 11.47 -14.70 -13.12
C ILE A 339 10.63 -14.24 -11.92
N ARG A 340 9.31 -14.44 -11.96
CA ARG A 340 8.41 -14.05 -10.86
C ARG A 340 8.73 -14.79 -9.57
N ARG A 341 9.06 -16.07 -9.64
CA ARG A 341 9.49 -16.83 -8.47
C ARG A 341 10.76 -16.24 -7.87
N GLN A 342 11.75 -15.92 -8.71
CA GLN A 342 13.00 -15.29 -8.27
C GLN A 342 12.77 -13.88 -7.69
N LEU A 343 11.85 -13.10 -8.27
CA LEU A 343 11.46 -11.79 -7.73
C LEU A 343 10.89 -11.90 -6.31
N VAL A 344 9.95 -12.81 -6.08
CA VAL A 344 9.37 -13.02 -4.75
C VAL A 344 10.44 -13.46 -3.74
N GLU A 345 11.35 -14.33 -4.16
CA GLU A 345 12.46 -14.79 -3.32
C GLU A 345 13.38 -13.61 -2.92
N LEU A 346 13.79 -12.78 -3.88
CA LEU A 346 14.63 -11.61 -3.63
C LEU A 346 13.92 -10.51 -2.84
N GLU A 347 12.62 -10.29 -3.05
CA GLU A 347 11.85 -9.31 -2.26
C GLU A 347 11.73 -9.75 -0.79
N ASN A 348 11.62 -11.05 -0.53
CA ASN A 348 11.69 -11.60 0.83
C ASN A 348 13.08 -11.40 1.45
N GLU A 349 14.14 -11.60 0.67
CA GLU A 349 15.51 -11.32 1.10
C GLU A 349 15.71 -9.82 1.39
N ASP A 350 15.19 -8.89 0.57
CA ASP A 350 15.28 -7.43 0.83
C ASP A 350 14.61 -7.05 2.15
N ALA A 351 13.41 -7.59 2.39
CA ALA A 351 12.67 -7.38 3.62
C ALA A 351 13.46 -7.93 4.84
N PHE A 352 14.08 -9.11 4.69
CA PHE A 352 14.93 -9.69 5.72
C PHE A 352 16.17 -8.82 6.02
N VAL A 353 16.95 -8.47 5.00
CA VAL A 353 18.18 -7.66 5.16
C VAL A 353 17.82 -6.31 5.79
N THR A 354 16.71 -5.70 5.37
CA THR A 354 16.24 -4.42 5.93
C THR A 354 15.78 -4.53 7.39
N THR A 355 15.19 -5.65 7.80
CA THR A 355 14.68 -5.81 9.16
C THR A 355 15.73 -6.23 10.17
N LEU A 356 16.77 -6.95 9.75
CA LEU A 356 17.73 -7.58 10.66
C LEU A 356 19.18 -7.14 10.50
N LEU A 357 19.58 -6.55 9.37
CA LEU A 357 20.99 -6.26 9.06
C LEU A 357 21.24 -4.78 8.70
N ASN A 358 20.27 -3.90 8.96
CA ASN A 358 20.30 -2.49 8.54
C ASN A 358 21.36 -1.61 9.21
N ASP A 359 21.89 -2.05 10.35
CA ASP A 359 22.93 -1.36 11.13
C ASP A 359 24.37 -1.71 10.71
N LEU A 360 24.56 -2.70 9.82
CA LEU A 360 25.88 -3.18 9.45
C LEU A 360 26.54 -2.30 8.37
N PRO A 361 27.89 -2.15 8.38
CA PRO A 361 28.58 -1.27 7.44
C PRO A 361 28.45 -1.70 5.98
N LEU A 362 28.35 -3.02 5.72
CA LEU A 362 28.19 -3.56 4.37
C LEU A 362 26.73 -3.53 3.88
N TYR A 363 25.77 -3.19 4.74
CA TYR A 363 24.34 -3.26 4.45
C TYR A 363 23.96 -2.53 3.17
N GLU A 364 24.35 -1.26 3.05
CA GLU A 364 23.97 -0.44 1.90
C GLU A 364 24.52 -1.00 0.59
N SER A 365 25.72 -1.59 0.61
CA SER A 365 26.31 -2.20 -0.58
C SER A 365 25.56 -3.46 -1.02
N VAL A 366 25.13 -4.30 -0.07
CA VAL A 366 24.35 -5.51 -0.36
C VAL A 366 22.94 -5.15 -0.81
N LYS A 367 22.32 -4.18 -0.14
CA LYS A 367 20.99 -3.67 -0.49
C LYS A 367 20.96 -3.08 -1.90
N ALA A 368 22.01 -2.33 -2.28
CA ALA A 368 22.15 -1.80 -3.64
C ALA A 368 22.22 -2.93 -4.67
N LYS A 369 23.06 -3.94 -4.46
CA LYS A 369 23.16 -5.12 -5.36
C LYS A 369 21.84 -5.88 -5.47
N LEU A 370 21.14 -6.06 -4.35
CA LEU A 370 19.86 -6.77 -4.30
C LEU A 370 18.79 -6.00 -5.11
N ARG A 371 18.67 -4.69 -4.89
CA ARG A 371 17.74 -3.83 -5.64
C ARG A 371 18.08 -3.75 -7.13
N GLU A 372 19.36 -3.72 -7.47
CA GLU A 372 19.82 -3.78 -8.87
C GLU A 372 19.31 -5.08 -9.52
N LEU A 373 19.52 -6.24 -8.88
CA LEU A 373 19.06 -7.53 -9.41
C LEU A 373 17.52 -7.61 -9.50
N ILE A 374 16.78 -7.11 -8.52
CA ILE A 374 15.31 -7.02 -8.59
C ILE A 374 14.87 -6.20 -9.80
N ASN A 375 15.51 -5.05 -10.03
CA ASN A 375 15.18 -4.20 -11.17
C ASN A 375 15.54 -4.88 -12.50
N GLU A 376 16.70 -5.55 -12.58
CA GLU A 376 17.10 -6.34 -13.75
C GLU A 376 16.09 -7.44 -14.08
N LEU A 377 15.55 -8.13 -13.07
CA LEU A 377 14.52 -9.15 -13.27
C LEU A 377 13.17 -8.55 -13.70
N LYS A 378 12.78 -7.39 -13.15
CA LYS A 378 11.56 -6.66 -13.57
C LYS A 378 11.66 -6.18 -15.02
N THR A 379 12.83 -5.69 -15.43
CA THR A 379 13.08 -5.34 -16.84
C THR A 379 13.10 -6.59 -17.71
N ALA A 380 13.74 -7.68 -17.28
CA ALA A 380 13.76 -8.93 -18.01
C ALA A 380 12.35 -9.52 -18.20
N GLU A 381 11.46 -9.47 -17.20
CA GLU A 381 10.06 -9.91 -17.35
C GLU A 381 9.35 -9.14 -18.48
N SER A 382 9.51 -7.82 -18.47
CA SER A 382 8.91 -6.93 -19.47
C SER A 382 9.50 -7.19 -20.86
N GLU A 383 10.82 -7.33 -20.95
CA GLU A 383 11.53 -7.61 -22.21
C GLU A 383 11.17 -8.96 -22.82
N GLN A 384 10.98 -10.02 -22.01
CA GLN A 384 10.54 -11.32 -22.50
C GLN A 384 9.13 -11.24 -23.11
N TYR A 385 8.22 -10.51 -22.44
CA TYR A 385 6.88 -10.28 -22.95
C TYR A 385 6.88 -9.42 -24.23
N ASP A 386 7.67 -8.35 -24.25
CA ASP A 386 7.78 -7.43 -25.38
C ASP A 386 8.46 -8.07 -26.58
N SER A 387 9.48 -8.91 -26.36
CA SER A 387 10.12 -9.70 -27.42
C SER A 387 9.09 -10.63 -28.07
N TRP A 388 8.33 -11.37 -27.28
CA TRP A 388 7.29 -12.26 -27.80
C TRP A 388 6.20 -11.51 -28.56
N CYS A 389 5.76 -10.35 -28.07
CA CYS A 389 4.83 -9.50 -28.81
C CYS A 389 5.41 -9.05 -30.14
N ARG A 390 6.68 -8.62 -30.18
CA ARG A 390 7.36 -8.20 -31.40
C ARG A 390 7.54 -9.34 -32.39
N ASP A 391 7.99 -10.51 -31.93
CA ASP A 391 8.22 -11.69 -32.75
C ASP A 391 6.92 -12.20 -33.36
N LEU A 392 5.82 -12.23 -32.59
CA LEU A 392 4.51 -12.60 -33.10
C LEU A 392 3.93 -11.57 -34.05
N ASN A 393 4.04 -10.28 -33.76
CA ASN A 393 3.56 -9.25 -34.68
C ASN A 393 4.35 -9.28 -35.99
N ALA A 394 5.67 -9.45 -35.94
CA ALA A 394 6.50 -9.62 -37.13
C ALA A 394 6.16 -10.92 -37.89
N ALA A 395 5.80 -12.00 -37.19
CA ALA A 395 5.33 -13.22 -37.83
C ALA A 395 3.96 -13.04 -38.51
N ILE A 396 3.08 -12.19 -37.96
CA ILE A 396 1.79 -11.85 -38.54
C ILE A 396 1.94 -10.89 -39.75
N ASP A 397 2.89 -9.96 -39.69
CA ASP A 397 3.10 -8.92 -40.71
C ASP A 397 3.89 -9.39 -41.94
N ASN A 398 4.75 -10.39 -41.79
CA ASN A 398 5.49 -10.95 -42.91
C ASN A 398 4.61 -11.88 -43.74
N ASP A 399 4.04 -11.33 -44.81
CA ASP A 399 3.10 -11.98 -45.75
C ASP A 399 3.73 -13.10 -46.62
N ASP A 400 5.01 -13.43 -46.43
CA ASP A 400 5.67 -14.62 -47.01
C ASP A 400 5.75 -15.79 -46.00
N ARG A 401 5.51 -15.51 -44.72
CA ARG A 401 5.33 -16.52 -43.66
C ARG A 401 3.86 -16.71 -43.29
N THR A 402 2.93 -16.06 -43.98
CA THR A 402 1.51 -16.43 -43.98
C THR A 402 1.33 -17.88 -44.41
N VAL A 403 2.25 -18.47 -45.17
CA VAL A 403 2.33 -19.94 -45.42
C VAL A 403 2.33 -20.77 -44.12
N LEU A 404 2.71 -20.20 -42.96
CA LEU A 404 2.70 -20.87 -41.64
C LEU A 404 1.43 -20.62 -40.82
N LEU A 405 0.57 -19.68 -41.19
CA LEU A 405 -0.73 -19.43 -40.55
C LEU A 405 -1.85 -19.36 -41.59
N GLU A 406 -1.60 -19.95 -42.76
CA GLU A 406 -2.50 -19.91 -43.88
C GLU A 406 -3.72 -20.74 -43.51
N THR A 407 -4.84 -20.04 -43.49
CA THR A 407 -6.18 -20.59 -43.62
C THR A 407 -6.41 -21.34 -44.95
N SER A 408 -5.32 -21.63 -45.69
CA SER A 408 -5.22 -22.26 -47.00
C SER A 408 -4.08 -23.28 -47.10
N ALA A 409 -3.40 -23.65 -46.01
CA ALA A 409 -2.53 -24.82 -46.06
C ALA A 409 -3.40 -26.04 -46.34
N GLU A 410 -3.06 -26.85 -47.34
CA GLU A 410 -3.73 -28.10 -47.66
C GLU A 410 -3.79 -28.97 -46.41
N LEU A 411 -4.92 -28.91 -45.68
CA LEU A 411 -5.19 -29.68 -44.46
C LEU A 411 -5.17 -31.19 -44.73
N LEU A 412 -5.05 -31.59 -45.99
CA LEU A 412 -5.20 -32.91 -46.54
C LEU A 412 -4.11 -33.14 -47.59
N ILE A 413 -2.98 -33.71 -47.18
CA ILE A 413 -2.00 -34.23 -48.12
C ILE A 413 -2.36 -35.69 -48.37
N PHE A 414 -2.88 -35.96 -49.57
CA PHE A 414 -3.10 -37.31 -50.08
C PHE A 414 -1.80 -37.84 -50.67
N ASP A 415 -1.17 -38.80 -49.98
CA ASP A 415 0.00 -39.48 -50.55
C ASP A 415 -0.48 -40.60 -51.48
N HIS A 416 -0.52 -40.31 -52.79
CA HIS A 416 -1.01 -41.23 -53.83
C HIS A 416 -0.27 -42.58 -53.89
N LYS A 417 0.91 -42.71 -53.26
CA LYS A 417 1.67 -43.95 -53.22
C LYS A 417 1.32 -44.87 -52.04
N TYR A 418 0.84 -44.31 -50.93
CA TYR A 418 0.62 -45.07 -49.68
C TYR A 418 -0.85 -45.08 -49.23
N GLY A 419 -1.74 -44.34 -49.91
CA GLY A 419 -3.16 -44.29 -49.55
C GLY A 419 -3.41 -43.70 -48.16
N SER A 420 -2.42 -42.98 -47.60
CA SER A 420 -2.51 -42.37 -46.28
C SER A 420 -2.97 -40.91 -46.39
N LEU A 421 -3.96 -40.59 -45.57
CA LEU A 421 -4.49 -39.25 -45.37
C LEU A 421 -3.68 -38.59 -44.25
N THR A 422 -2.74 -37.73 -44.61
CA THR A 422 -1.97 -36.99 -43.59
C THR A 422 -2.58 -35.62 -43.39
N VAL A 423 -3.29 -35.49 -42.27
CA VAL A 423 -3.88 -34.23 -41.85
C VAL A 423 -2.81 -33.42 -41.13
N SER A 424 -2.12 -32.56 -41.87
CA SER A 424 -1.03 -31.75 -41.32
C SER A 424 -1.61 -30.54 -40.57
N TYR A 425 -1.35 -30.45 -39.27
CA TYR A 425 -1.59 -29.24 -38.48
C TYR A 425 -0.26 -28.57 -38.22
N ASN A 426 -0.25 -27.24 -38.29
CA ASN A 426 0.93 -26.51 -37.86
C ASN A 426 1.02 -26.54 -36.32
N ASP A 427 1.98 -27.29 -35.78
CA ASP A 427 2.29 -27.36 -34.34
C ASP A 427 2.50 -25.98 -33.69
N ARG A 428 2.88 -24.97 -34.49
CA ARG A 428 3.04 -23.58 -34.04
C ARG A 428 1.71 -22.93 -33.62
N LEU A 429 0.58 -23.31 -34.23
CA LEU A 429 -0.73 -22.77 -33.84
C LEU A 429 -1.15 -23.26 -32.46
N ILE A 430 -0.97 -24.56 -32.18
CA ILE A 430 -1.26 -25.14 -30.88
C ILE A 430 -0.37 -24.52 -29.80
N LYS A 431 0.91 -24.29 -30.14
CA LYS A 431 1.86 -23.56 -29.29
C LYS A 431 1.37 -22.13 -29.01
N LEU A 432 0.94 -21.38 -30.03
CA LEU A 432 0.42 -20.01 -29.90
C LEU A 432 -0.83 -19.93 -29.01
N LEU A 433 -1.82 -20.80 -29.22
CA LEU A 433 -3.04 -20.83 -28.39
C LEU A 433 -2.73 -21.17 -26.93
N LYS A 434 -1.76 -22.06 -26.70
CA LYS A 434 -1.27 -22.39 -25.36
C LYS A 434 -0.57 -21.19 -24.71
N GLU A 435 0.28 -20.49 -25.45
CA GLU A 435 0.99 -19.28 -24.98
C GLU A 435 0.02 -18.15 -24.60
N ILE A 436 -0.96 -17.86 -25.47
CA ILE A 436 -2.00 -16.84 -25.23
C ILE A 436 -2.77 -17.15 -23.94
N ARG A 437 -3.22 -18.40 -23.78
CA ARG A 437 -3.93 -18.81 -22.55
C ARG A 437 -3.06 -18.63 -21.31
N GLN A 438 -1.80 -19.04 -21.38
CA GLN A 438 -0.87 -18.97 -20.24
C GLN A 438 -0.55 -17.51 -19.89
N LEU A 439 -0.21 -16.67 -20.85
CA LEU A 439 0.07 -15.24 -20.61
C LEU A 439 -1.15 -14.49 -20.08
N THR A 440 -2.34 -14.81 -20.58
CA THR A 440 -3.60 -14.23 -20.04
C THR A 440 -3.81 -14.63 -18.58
N SER A 441 -3.57 -15.91 -18.24
CA SER A 441 -3.66 -16.39 -16.85
C SER A 441 -2.61 -15.78 -15.92
N LEU A 442 -1.49 -15.32 -16.47
CA LEU A 442 -0.43 -14.60 -15.76
C LEU A 442 -0.74 -13.10 -15.62
N GLY A 443 -1.87 -12.61 -16.14
CA GLY A 443 -2.32 -11.22 -16.00
C GLY A 443 -1.83 -10.26 -17.10
N PHE A 444 -1.22 -10.76 -18.17
CA PHE A 444 -0.81 -9.91 -19.30
C PHE A 444 -1.98 -9.58 -20.23
N THR A 445 -2.02 -8.34 -20.72
CA THR A 445 -3.01 -7.88 -21.69
C THR A 445 -2.52 -8.10 -23.12
N ILE A 446 -3.05 -9.11 -23.80
CA ILE A 446 -2.57 -9.51 -25.13
C ILE A 446 -3.05 -8.50 -26.20
N PRO A 447 -2.17 -8.03 -27.11
CA PRO A 447 -2.53 -7.13 -28.21
C PRO A 447 -3.68 -7.67 -29.06
N ALA A 448 -4.65 -6.81 -29.40
CA ALA A 448 -5.85 -7.18 -30.14
C ALA A 448 -5.56 -7.86 -31.49
N LYS A 449 -4.47 -7.46 -32.16
CA LYS A 449 -4.00 -8.05 -33.43
C LYS A 449 -3.67 -9.55 -33.29
N ILE A 450 -2.99 -9.92 -32.22
CA ILE A 450 -2.63 -11.31 -31.90
C ILE A 450 -3.89 -12.10 -31.54
N VAL A 451 -4.78 -11.50 -30.75
CA VAL A 451 -6.08 -12.12 -30.38
C VAL A 451 -6.92 -12.40 -31.63
N SER A 452 -7.06 -11.45 -32.55
CA SER A 452 -7.83 -11.64 -33.78
C SER A 452 -7.26 -12.75 -34.68
N CYS A 453 -5.93 -12.84 -34.76
CA CYS A 453 -5.25 -13.90 -35.50
C CYS A 453 -5.52 -15.27 -34.86
N ALA A 454 -5.38 -15.36 -33.54
CA ALA A 454 -5.63 -16.59 -32.79
C ALA A 454 -7.09 -17.06 -32.88
N SER A 455 -8.07 -16.16 -32.77
CA SER A 455 -9.49 -16.50 -32.91
C SER A 455 -9.83 -16.99 -34.33
N ARG A 456 -9.25 -16.35 -35.36
CA ARG A 456 -9.38 -16.83 -36.73
C ARG A 456 -8.82 -18.24 -36.86
N ALA A 457 -7.63 -18.49 -36.34
CA ALA A 457 -6.97 -19.79 -36.42
C ALA A 457 -7.65 -20.90 -35.58
N GLU A 458 -8.22 -20.57 -34.41
CA GLU A 458 -9.01 -21.48 -33.58
C GLU A 458 -10.25 -22.02 -34.32
N SER A 459 -10.87 -21.20 -35.18
CA SER A 459 -11.99 -21.65 -36.00
C SER A 459 -11.59 -22.81 -36.94
N PHE A 460 -10.39 -22.74 -37.55
CA PHE A 460 -9.86 -23.81 -38.41
C PHE A 460 -9.45 -25.06 -37.63
N TYR A 461 -8.98 -24.91 -36.40
CA TYR A 461 -8.65 -26.03 -35.52
C TYR A 461 -9.86 -26.94 -35.24
N LYS A 462 -11.05 -26.37 -35.06
CA LYS A 462 -12.30 -27.13 -34.88
C LYS A 462 -12.64 -27.98 -36.10
N TYR A 463 -12.58 -27.41 -37.30
CA TYR A 463 -12.77 -28.15 -38.55
C TYR A 463 -11.71 -29.23 -38.74
N GLY A 464 -10.51 -28.95 -38.27
CA GLY A 464 -9.41 -29.89 -38.34
C GLY A 464 -9.58 -31.14 -37.48
N ILE A 465 -9.94 -30.99 -36.21
CA ILE A 465 -10.19 -32.15 -35.33
C ILE A 465 -11.26 -33.08 -35.92
N VAL A 466 -12.30 -32.51 -36.53
CA VAL A 466 -13.37 -33.27 -37.19
C VAL A 466 -12.81 -34.09 -38.35
N LEU A 467 -11.92 -33.52 -39.17
CA LEU A 467 -11.26 -34.22 -40.28
C LEU A 467 -10.30 -35.34 -39.84
N LYS A 468 -9.83 -35.33 -38.59
CA LYS A 468 -8.98 -36.39 -38.02
C LYS A 468 -9.79 -37.55 -37.41
N GLN A 469 -11.07 -37.32 -37.11
CA GLN A 469 -11.97 -38.32 -36.50
C GLN A 469 -12.73 -39.16 -37.53
N VAL A 470 -12.81 -38.68 -38.77
CA VAL A 470 -13.35 -39.38 -39.95
C VAL A 470 -12.21 -40.11 -40.64
#